data_AF-A0A1S1HLZ8-F1
#
_entry.id   AF-A0A1S1HLZ8-F1
#
_cell.length_a   1.000
_cell.length_b   1.000
_cell.length_c   1.000
_cell.angle_alpha   90.00
_cell.angle_beta   90.00
_cell.angle_gamma   90.00
#
_symmetry.space_group_name_H-M   'P 1'
#
loop_
_entity.id
_entity.type
_entity.pdbx_description
1 polymer ?
#
loop_
_entity_poly.entity_id
_entity_poly.type
_entity_poly.pdbx_seq_one_letter_code
_entity_poly.pdbx_strand_id
1 'polypeptide(L)'
;MPRQHIYMKQKTLDGLRALVDKRRNEGASAQEANISSVGSELLEIGLRVVENLEKEKEDDGSLSLEERYKKQLLEEVAKSRQCIQVMFKMMFDITEIKSDNRYDYREYIEKFKERTNVIIDEFFPQNDIKE
;
A
#
# COMPACT_ATOMS: atom_id res chain seq x y z
N MET A 1 -39.70 11.01 2.15
CA MET A 1 -38.59 10.24 1.55
C MET A 1 -39.16 8.97 0.93
N PRO A 2 -38.69 8.55 -0.26
CA PRO A 2 -39.06 7.27 -0.85
C PRO A 2 -38.66 6.12 0.09
N ARG A 3 -39.53 5.12 0.23
CA ARG A 3 -39.30 3.99 1.14
C ARG A 3 -38.53 2.89 0.40
N GLN A 4 -37.32 2.60 0.86
CA GLN A 4 -36.49 1.53 0.32
C GLN A 4 -36.44 0.34 1.30
N HIS A 5 -36.62 -0.87 0.77
CA HIS A 5 -36.41 -2.11 1.50
C HIS A 5 -35.03 -2.67 1.13
N ILE A 6 -34.13 -2.77 2.12
CA ILE A 6 -32.75 -3.20 1.93
C ILE A 6 -32.53 -4.48 2.73
N TYR A 7 -32.09 -5.54 2.04
CA TYR A 7 -31.66 -6.77 2.69
C TYR A 7 -30.20 -6.63 3.11
N MET A 8 -29.93 -6.83 4.39
CA MET A 8 -28.60 -6.68 4.97
C MET A 8 -28.21 -7.92 5.76
N LYS A 9 -26.90 -8.20 5.84
CA LYS A 9 -26.37 -9.27 6.69
C LYS A 9 -26.62 -8.95 8.16
N GLN A 10 -26.72 -9.99 9.00
CA GLN A 10 -26.98 -9.83 10.44
C GLN A 10 -25.99 -8.88 11.11
N LYS A 11 -24.69 -9.01 10.81
CA LYS A 11 -23.63 -8.12 11.31
C LYS A 11 -23.90 -6.63 11.01
N THR A 12 -24.40 -6.33 9.81
CA THR A 12 -24.71 -4.94 9.40
C THR A 12 -25.92 -4.41 10.17
N LEU A 13 -26.95 -5.24 10.35
CA LEU A 13 -28.13 -4.89 11.13
C LEU A 13 -27.79 -4.63 12.60
N ASP A 14 -26.94 -5.47 13.19
CA ASP A 14 -26.50 -5.33 14.58
C ASP A 14 -25.66 -4.06 14.77
N GLY A 15 -24.76 -3.77 13.83
CA GLY A 15 -24.00 -2.50 13.83
C GLY A 15 -24.90 -1.26 13.73
N LEU A 16 -25.94 -1.32 12.88
CA LEU A 16 -26.92 -0.24 12.75
C LEU A 16 -27.71 -0.02 14.04
N ARG A 17 -28.14 -1.11 14.69
CA ARG A 17 -28.83 -1.05 15.99
C ARG A 17 -27.94 -0.45 17.08
N ALA A 18 -26.69 -0.88 17.16
CA ALA A 18 -25.73 -0.33 18.12
C ALA A 18 -25.54 1.18 17.94
N LEU A 19 -25.53 1.67 16.70
CA LEU A 19 -25.41 3.10 16.40
C LEU A 19 -26.67 3.89 16.79
N VAL A 20 -27.86 3.31 16.56
CA VAL A 20 -29.14 3.87 17.03
C VAL A 20 -29.15 3.98 18.56
N ASP A 21 -28.75 2.91 19.25
CA ASP A 21 -28.72 2.87 20.72
C ASP A 21 -27.71 3.89 21.27
N LYS A 22 -26.54 4.02 20.63
CA LYS A 22 -25.55 5.03 20.98
C LYS A 22 -26.13 6.45 20.92
N ARG A 23 -26.80 6.82 19.82
CA ARG A 23 -27.40 8.16 19.67
C ARG A 23 -28.52 8.42 20.67
N ARG A 24 -29.31 7.40 21.01
CA ARG A 24 -30.32 7.50 22.08
C ARG A 24 -29.69 7.73 23.44
N ASN A 25 -28.59 7.05 23.74
CA ASN A 25 -27.82 7.25 24.98
C ASN A 25 -27.20 8.66 25.05
N GLU A 26 -26.90 9.27 23.90
CA GLU A 26 -26.42 10.66 23.78
C GLU A 26 -27.57 11.70 23.88
N GLY A 27 -28.81 11.26 24.04
CA GLY A 27 -29.97 12.13 24.26
C GLY A 27 -30.84 12.40 23.03
N ALA A 28 -30.56 11.76 21.88
CA ALA A 28 -31.40 11.91 20.69
C ALA A 28 -32.79 11.28 20.89
N SER A 29 -33.82 11.91 20.32
CA SER A 29 -35.18 11.38 20.41
C SER A 29 -35.34 10.06 19.63
N ALA A 30 -36.35 9.25 19.98
CA ALA A 30 -36.64 8.02 19.25
C ALA A 30 -37.05 8.25 17.79
N GLN A 31 -37.53 9.47 17.46
CA GLN A 31 -37.87 9.87 16.09
C GLN A 31 -36.61 10.21 15.29
N GLU A 32 -35.62 10.84 15.90
CA GLU A 32 -34.35 11.19 15.25
C GLU A 32 -33.39 9.98 15.16
N ALA A 33 -33.34 9.16 16.22
CA ALA A 33 -32.51 7.97 16.30
C ALA A 33 -33.35 6.70 16.11
N ASN A 34 -33.57 6.33 14.85
CA ASN A 34 -34.20 5.09 14.44
C ASN A 34 -33.42 4.43 13.28
N ILE A 35 -33.72 3.16 13.00
CA ILE A 35 -33.01 2.37 11.98
C ILE A 35 -33.06 3.02 10.60
N SER A 36 -34.19 3.62 10.23
CA SER A 36 -34.37 4.26 8.93
C SER A 36 -33.62 5.58 8.81
N SER A 37 -33.63 6.43 9.85
CA SER A 37 -32.91 7.71 9.83
C SER A 37 -31.39 7.49 9.80
N VAL A 38 -30.88 6.63 10.69
CA VAL A 38 -29.46 6.28 10.74
C VAL A 38 -29.03 5.51 9.50
N GLY A 39 -29.89 4.63 8.98
CA GLY A 39 -29.65 3.88 7.75
C GLY A 39 -29.54 4.78 6.52
N SER A 40 -30.43 5.75 6.36
CA SER A 40 -30.35 6.73 5.27
C SER A 40 -29.08 7.57 5.34
N GLU A 41 -28.71 8.06 6.52
CA GLU A 41 -27.46 8.82 6.69
C GLU A 41 -26.22 8.01 6.33
N LEU A 42 -26.15 6.73 6.76
CA LEU A 42 -25.05 5.85 6.40
C LEU A 42 -24.97 5.59 4.89
N LEU A 43 -26.11 5.52 4.19
CA LEU A 43 -26.14 5.38 2.73
C LEU A 43 -25.63 6.65 2.04
N GLU A 44 -26.01 7.84 2.52
CA GLU A 44 -25.51 9.11 1.98
C GLU A 44 -23.99 9.26 2.18
N ILE A 45 -23.49 8.92 3.37
CA ILE A 45 -22.05 8.90 3.65
C ILE A 45 -21.36 7.87 2.75
N GLY A 46 -21.91 6.66 2.66
CA GLY A 46 -21.37 5.59 1.81
C GLY A 46 -21.28 6.00 0.34
N LEU A 47 -22.34 6.62 -0.20
CA LEU A 47 -22.36 7.12 -1.58
C LEU A 47 -21.27 8.17 -1.80
N ARG A 48 -21.14 9.15 -0.90
CA ARG A 48 -20.09 10.19 -0.99
C ARG A 48 -18.68 9.59 -0.98
N VAL A 49 -18.43 8.56 -0.17
CA VAL A 49 -17.14 7.89 -0.11
C VAL A 49 -16.84 7.18 -1.44
N VAL A 50 -17.83 6.47 -2.00
CA VAL A 50 -17.69 5.78 -3.30
C VAL A 50 -17.40 6.80 -4.41
N GLU A 51 -18.19 7.87 -4.51
CA GLU A 51 -18.01 8.90 -5.53
C GLU A 51 -16.63 9.58 -5.46
N ASN A 52 -16.13 9.85 -4.26
CA ASN A 52 -14.80 10.44 -4.09
C ASN A 52 -13.68 9.46 -4.48
N LEU A 53 -13.80 8.19 -4.11
CA LEU A 53 -12.84 7.16 -4.51
C LEU A 53 -12.83 6.90 -6.02
N GLU A 54 -13.96 7.09 -6.69
CA GLU A 54 -14.05 6.99 -8.16
C GLU A 54 -13.41 8.20 -8.85
N LYS A 55 -13.64 9.43 -8.36
CA LYS A 55 -12.97 10.64 -8.87
C LYS A 55 -11.46 10.58 -8.76
N GLU A 56 -10.92 10.08 -7.65
CA GLU A 56 -9.46 9.88 -7.48
C GLU A 56 -8.87 8.86 -8.48
N LYS A 57 -9.69 7.92 -8.98
CA LYS A 57 -9.28 6.97 -10.01
C LYS A 57 -9.37 7.56 -11.42
N GLU A 58 -10.31 8.46 -11.66
CA GLU A 58 -10.49 9.13 -12.96
C GLU A 58 -9.42 10.19 -13.24
N ASP A 59 -8.92 10.91 -12.21
CA ASP A 59 -7.95 12.00 -12.37
C ASP A 59 -6.52 11.54 -12.73
N ASP A 60 -6.19 10.26 -12.57
CA ASP A 60 -4.85 9.74 -12.89
C ASP A 60 -4.96 8.39 -13.61
N GLY A 61 -5.15 8.52 -14.92
CA GLY A 61 -5.49 7.44 -15.83
C GLY A 61 -4.53 6.23 -15.79
N SER A 62 -5.15 5.07 -15.70
CA SER A 62 -4.66 3.72 -16.04
C SER A 62 -4.04 2.84 -14.95
N LEU A 63 -3.53 3.37 -13.83
CA LEU A 63 -2.91 2.53 -12.78
C LEU A 63 -3.71 2.55 -11.46
N SER A 64 -4.00 1.36 -10.94
CA SER A 64 -4.47 1.15 -9.57
C SER A 64 -3.48 1.73 -8.55
N LEU A 65 -3.96 2.12 -7.37
CA LEU A 65 -3.12 2.60 -6.26
C LEU A 65 -1.95 1.64 -5.98
N GLU A 66 -2.20 0.33 -6.02
CA GLU A 66 -1.18 -0.69 -5.83
C GLU A 66 -0.12 -0.68 -6.94
N GLU A 67 -0.53 -0.49 -8.19
CA GLU A 67 0.38 -0.43 -9.34
C GLU A 67 1.23 0.84 -9.31
N ARG A 68 0.64 1.98 -8.89
CA ARG A 68 1.39 3.22 -8.67
C ARG A 68 2.42 3.06 -7.56
N TYR A 69 2.02 2.45 -6.45
CA TYR A 69 2.94 2.17 -5.35
C TYR A 69 4.11 1.28 -5.81
N LYS A 70 3.83 0.18 -6.52
CA LYS A 70 4.86 -0.72 -7.07
C LYS A 70 5.79 0.01 -8.03
N LYS A 71 5.24 0.84 -8.93
CA LYS A 71 6.02 1.63 -9.89
C LYS A 71 6.95 2.61 -9.18
N GLN A 72 6.42 3.37 -8.23
CA GLN A 72 7.19 4.36 -7.48
C GLN A 72 8.28 3.69 -6.62
N LEU A 73 7.96 2.57 -5.98
CA LEU A 73 8.93 1.81 -5.19
C LEU A 73 10.07 1.29 -6.09
N LEU A 74 9.75 0.71 -7.24
CA LEU A 74 10.75 0.23 -8.20
C LEU A 74 11.64 1.37 -8.70
N GLU A 75 11.05 2.52 -9.02
CA GLU A 75 11.76 3.70 -9.48
C GLU A 75 12.77 4.20 -8.44
N GLU A 76 12.34 4.39 -7.19
CA GLU A 76 13.19 4.92 -6.13
C GLU A 76 14.29 3.93 -5.70
N VAL A 77 13.99 2.63 -5.67
CA VAL A 77 14.99 1.59 -5.41
C VAL A 77 16.02 1.51 -6.54
N ALA A 78 15.58 1.60 -7.80
CA ALA A 78 16.48 1.58 -8.95
C ALA A 78 17.41 2.79 -8.97
N LYS A 79 16.89 4.01 -8.73
CA LYS A 79 17.68 5.23 -8.61
C LYS A 79 18.70 5.12 -7.47
N SER A 80 18.25 4.68 -6.30
CA SER A 80 19.13 4.50 -5.12
C SER A 80 20.26 3.53 -5.40
N ARG A 81 19.97 2.37 -6.04
CA ARG A 81 20.99 1.39 -6.43
C ARG A 81 22.01 1.99 -7.39
N GLN A 82 21.58 2.73 -8.41
CA GLN A 82 22.48 3.39 -9.37
C GLN A 82 23.37 4.43 -8.67
N CYS A 83 22.80 5.30 -7.84
CA CYS A 83 23.55 6.30 -7.08
C CYS A 83 24.61 5.64 -6.18
N ILE A 84 24.23 4.60 -5.44
CA ILE A 84 25.15 3.88 -4.55
C ILE A 84 26.27 3.21 -5.35
N GLN A 85 26.00 2.62 -6.51
CA GLN A 85 27.04 2.02 -7.36
C GLN A 85 28.05 3.05 -7.86
N VAL A 86 27.59 4.24 -8.25
CA VAL A 86 28.46 5.34 -8.68
C VAL A 86 29.29 5.85 -7.50
N MET A 87 28.67 6.09 -6.35
CA MET A 87 29.36 6.49 -5.12
C MET A 87 30.41 5.45 -4.70
N PHE A 88 30.04 4.18 -4.71
CA PHE A 88 30.92 3.07 -4.36
C PHE A 88 32.14 3.05 -5.29
N LYS A 89 31.95 3.20 -6.61
CA LYS A 89 33.07 3.30 -7.55
C LYS A 89 33.99 4.48 -7.23
N MET A 90 33.43 5.67 -7.01
CA MET A 90 34.21 6.87 -6.68
C MET A 90 35.02 6.70 -5.39
N MET A 91 34.52 5.95 -4.41
CA MET A 91 35.26 5.69 -3.17
C MET A 91 36.55 4.91 -3.42
N PHE A 92 36.59 3.98 -4.37
CA PHE A 92 37.82 3.24 -4.69
C PHE A 92 38.83 4.05 -5.52
N ASP A 93 38.41 5.19 -6.07
CA ASP A 93 39.33 6.15 -6.71
C ASP A 93 40.05 7.05 -5.68
N ILE A 94 39.61 7.05 -4.41
CA ILE A 94 40.26 7.77 -3.31
C ILE A 94 41.64 7.16 -3.03
N THR A 95 42.67 8.00 -2.96
CA THR A 95 44.09 7.61 -2.81
C THR A 95 44.37 6.73 -1.60
N GLU A 96 43.74 7.00 -0.47
CA GLU A 96 43.86 6.30 0.80
C GLU A 96 43.27 4.89 0.72
N ILE A 97 42.19 4.72 -0.02
CA ILE A 97 41.54 3.41 -0.22
C ILE A 97 42.32 2.61 -1.27
N LYS A 98 42.74 3.26 -2.35
CA LYS A 98 43.51 2.63 -3.44
C LYS A 98 44.89 2.14 -3.00
N SER A 99 45.49 2.78 -2.00
CA SER A 99 46.80 2.38 -1.46
C SER A 99 46.72 1.29 -0.40
N ASP A 100 45.52 0.99 0.12
CA ASP A 100 45.31 -0.07 1.10
C ASP A 100 44.88 -1.37 0.41
N ASN A 101 45.79 -2.36 0.38
CA ASN A 101 45.56 -3.68 -0.21
C ASN A 101 44.43 -4.48 0.45
N ARG A 102 43.87 -4.03 1.58
CA ARG A 102 42.71 -4.66 2.21
C ARG A 102 41.41 -4.41 1.44
N TYR A 103 41.36 -3.38 0.59
CA TYR A 103 40.16 -3.01 -0.14
C TYR A 103 40.36 -3.25 -1.65
N ASP A 104 39.71 -4.29 -2.19
CA ASP A 104 39.66 -4.54 -3.63
C ASP A 104 38.22 -4.40 -4.16
N TYR A 105 38.02 -3.42 -5.04
CA TYR A 105 36.74 -3.17 -5.70
C TYR A 105 36.18 -4.43 -6.37
N ARG A 106 37.02 -5.23 -7.04
CA ARG A 106 36.60 -6.44 -7.76
C ARG A 106 36.10 -7.51 -6.80
N GLU A 107 36.81 -7.71 -5.70
CA GLU A 107 36.43 -8.69 -4.68
C GLU A 107 35.09 -8.32 -4.03
N TYR A 108 34.87 -7.04 -3.72
CA TYR A 108 33.59 -6.59 -3.18
C TYR A 108 32.44 -6.75 -4.17
N ILE A 109 32.66 -6.48 -5.46
CA ILE A 109 31.64 -6.70 -6.50
C ILE A 109 31.24 -8.18 -6.57
N GLU A 110 32.19 -9.11 -6.53
CA GLU A 110 31.87 -10.54 -6.52
C GLU A 110 31.13 -10.94 -5.24
N LYS A 111 31.58 -10.50 -4.06
CA LYS A 111 30.86 -10.73 -2.80
C LYS A 111 29.42 -10.21 -2.81
N PHE A 112 29.18 -9.05 -3.43
CA PHE A 112 27.83 -8.51 -3.57
C PHE A 112 26.97 -9.36 -4.52
N LYS A 113 27.52 -9.83 -5.63
CA LYS A 113 26.80 -10.73 -6.55
C LYS A 113 26.45 -12.05 -5.86
N GLU A 114 27.40 -12.67 -5.18
CA GLU A 114 27.19 -13.91 -4.44
C GLU A 114 26.08 -13.76 -3.38
N ARG A 115 26.16 -12.72 -2.54
CA ARG A 115 25.11 -12.45 -1.54
C ARG A 115 23.75 -12.18 -2.17
N THR A 116 23.73 -11.45 -3.28
CA THR A 116 22.48 -11.16 -4.00
C THR A 116 21.87 -12.44 -4.55
N ASN A 117 22.67 -13.32 -5.14
CA ASN A 117 22.22 -14.61 -5.66
C ASN A 117 21.65 -15.50 -4.55
N VAL A 118 22.31 -15.56 -3.38
CA VAL A 118 21.79 -16.33 -2.23
C VAL A 118 20.40 -15.83 -1.81
N ILE A 119 20.21 -14.52 -1.75
CA ILE A 119 18.89 -13.94 -1.40
C ILE A 119 17.88 -14.22 -2.51
N ILE A 120 18.26 -14.08 -3.78
CA ILE A 120 17.35 -14.37 -4.90
C ILE A 120 16.94 -15.84 -4.89
N ASP A 121 17.88 -16.77 -4.70
CA ASP A 121 17.61 -18.21 -4.71
C ASP A 121 16.71 -18.63 -3.52
N GLU A 122 16.72 -17.90 -2.40
CA GLU A 122 15.82 -18.12 -1.27
C GLU A 122 14.35 -17.82 -1.63
N PHE A 123 14.09 -16.74 -2.37
CA PHE A 123 12.73 -16.31 -2.72
C PHE A 123 12.26 -16.78 -4.11
N PHE A 124 13.19 -17.06 -5.02
CA PHE A 124 12.98 -17.45 -6.41
C PHE A 124 13.93 -18.58 -6.81
N PRO A 125 13.76 -19.79 -6.25
CA PRO A 125 14.63 -20.92 -6.54
C PRO A 125 14.52 -21.31 -8.02
N GLN A 126 15.66 -21.49 -8.68
CA GLN A 126 15.72 -21.77 -10.13
C GLN A 126 15.01 -23.09 -10.52
N ASN A 127 14.83 -24.01 -9.57
CA ASN A 127 14.16 -25.30 -9.78
C ASN A 127 12.64 -25.19 -10.01
N ASP A 128 12.03 -24.04 -9.69
CA ASP A 128 10.59 -23.80 -9.87
C ASP A 128 10.26 -23.20 -11.25
N ILE A 129 11.28 -22.86 -12.05
CA ILE A 129 11.11 -22.44 -13.44
C ILE A 129 10.92 -23.70 -14.29
N LYS A 130 9.70 -24.24 -14.30
CA LYS A 130 9.30 -25.24 -15.30
C LYS A 130 9.26 -24.57 -16.67
N GLU A 131 10.02 -25.13 -17.63
CA GLU A 131 9.89 -24.84 -19.06
C GLU A 131 8.44 -25.03 -19.56
#